data_AF-A0A105TRJ1-F1
#
_entry.id   AF-A0A105TRJ1-F1
#
_cell.length_a   1.000
_cell.length_b   1.000
_cell.length_c   1.000
_cell.angle_alpha   90.00
_cell.angle_beta   90.00
_cell.angle_gamma   90.00
#
_symmetry.space_group_name_H-M   'P 1'
#
loop_
_entity.id
_entity.type
_entity.pdbx_description
1 polymer ?
#
loop_
_entity_poly.entity_id
_entity_poly.type
_entity_poly.pdbx_seq_one_letter_code
_entity_poly.pdbx_strand_id
1 'polypeptide(L)'
;MNNFYKIIVAVLFTTICYGQRTAENLYVDKAWVTTGEEWSSFRYQGQIVVSTTAEEGNARITNYDFLRDLCDSRANFSDKATYTSATFENKRKVSSQTDKKGIVSSTYEGVLIFQSGSDYYSTFIVLTFLEKGYVVGLKVKEKNNNKEYAFSFKPNNS
;
A
#
# COMPACT_ATOMS: atom_id res chain seq x y z
N MET A 1 14.81 43.59 26.52
CA MET A 1 14.10 42.83 25.47
C MET A 1 14.96 41.63 25.03
N ASN A 2 15.18 40.60 25.85
CA ASN A 2 16.28 39.64 25.61
C ASN A 2 15.92 38.14 25.61
N ASN A 3 14.64 37.76 25.43
CA ASN A 3 14.27 36.32 25.42
C ASN A 3 13.41 35.87 24.22
N PHE A 4 13.08 36.75 23.27
CA PHE A 4 12.26 36.38 22.10
C PHE A 4 13.01 35.46 21.11
N TYR A 5 14.33 35.57 21.00
CA TYR A 5 15.12 34.71 20.10
C TYR A 5 15.17 33.25 20.56
N LYS A 6 15.02 32.97 21.87
CA LYS A 6 15.03 31.59 22.39
C LYS A 6 13.76 30.82 21.99
N ILE A 7 12.64 31.51 21.82
CA ILE A 7 11.38 30.91 21.37
C ILE A 7 11.46 30.57 19.87
N ILE A 8 12.06 31.45 19.06
CA ILE A 8 12.23 31.20 17.62
C ILE A 8 13.18 30.02 17.36
N VAL A 9 14.25 29.88 18.14
CA VAL A 9 15.17 28.73 18.05
C VAL A 9 14.48 27.43 18.50
N ALA A 10 13.63 27.47 19.53
CA ALA A 10 12.91 26.28 20.01
C ALA A 10 11.82 25.79 19.02
N VAL A 11 11.15 26.70 18.31
CA VAL A 11 10.11 26.35 17.31
C VAL A 11 10.70 25.77 16.03
N LEU A 12 11.95 26.11 15.69
CA LEU A 12 12.63 25.60 14.49
C LEU A 12 13.05 24.12 14.57
N PHE A 13 13.08 23.51 15.77
CA PHE A 13 13.43 22.10 15.96
C PHE A 13 12.22 21.15 16.10
N THR A 14 10.99 21.66 16.07
CA THR A 14 9.78 20.83 16.14
C THR A 14 9.13 20.61 14.78
N THR A 15 9.81 20.89 13.67
CA THR A 15 9.40 20.38 12.36
C THR A 15 9.54 18.86 12.39
N ILE A 16 8.46 18.22 12.81
CA ILE A 16 8.21 16.80 12.59
C ILE A 16 8.43 16.60 11.10
N CYS A 17 9.54 15.96 10.77
CA CYS A 17 9.83 15.52 9.42
C CYS A 17 8.81 14.40 9.17
N TYR A 18 7.63 14.76 8.67
CA TYR A 18 6.77 13.79 8.01
C TYR A 18 7.62 13.26 6.86
N GLY A 19 8.15 12.05 7.02
CA GLY A 19 9.01 11.42 6.03
C GLY A 19 8.34 11.54 4.67
N GLN A 20 8.91 12.34 3.79
CA GLN A 20 8.41 12.46 2.43
C GLN A 20 8.57 11.08 1.81
N ARG A 21 7.45 10.39 1.54
CA ARG A 21 7.48 9.18 0.73
C ARG A 21 8.07 9.56 -0.62
N THR A 22 9.11 8.86 -1.04
CA THR A 22 9.59 8.95 -2.41
C THR A 22 8.76 8.03 -3.30
N ALA A 23 8.57 8.39 -4.56
CA ALA A 23 7.99 7.48 -5.53
C ALA A 23 8.93 6.28 -5.70
N GLU A 24 8.42 5.07 -5.53
CA GLU A 24 9.24 3.86 -5.48
C GLU A 24 8.46 2.66 -6.00
N ASN A 25 9.17 1.77 -6.71
CA ASN A 25 8.66 0.45 -7.06
C ASN A 25 9.10 -0.55 -5.99
N LEU A 26 8.15 -1.03 -5.21
CA LEU A 26 8.36 -1.97 -4.12
C LEU A 26 8.15 -3.40 -4.64
N TYR A 27 9.20 -4.20 -4.61
CA TYR A 27 9.17 -5.58 -5.05
C TYR A 27 8.87 -6.51 -3.87
N VAL A 28 7.77 -7.26 -3.98
CA VAL A 28 7.37 -8.24 -2.96
C VAL A 28 8.44 -9.33 -2.81
N ASP A 29 8.95 -9.50 -1.59
CA ASP A 29 9.89 -10.56 -1.20
C ASP A 29 9.14 -11.81 -0.71
N LYS A 30 8.21 -11.60 0.23
CA LYS A 30 7.40 -12.63 0.84
C LYS A 30 5.96 -12.19 0.86
N ALA A 31 5.07 -13.16 0.68
CA ALA A 31 3.64 -12.94 0.61
C ALA A 31 2.91 -13.97 1.45
N TRP A 32 1.89 -13.52 2.18
CA TRP A 32 1.05 -14.34 3.03
C TRP A 32 -0.42 -14.03 2.80
N VAL A 33 -1.25 -15.06 2.84
CA VAL A 33 -2.70 -14.97 2.70
C VAL A 33 -3.36 -15.60 3.93
N THR A 34 -4.47 -15.03 4.35
CA THR A 34 -5.36 -15.62 5.36
C THR A 34 -6.81 -15.42 4.94
N THR A 35 -7.68 -16.34 5.36
CA THR A 35 -9.14 -16.20 5.31
C THR A 35 -9.76 -16.26 6.72
N GLY A 36 -8.94 -16.15 7.76
CA GLY A 36 -9.31 -16.36 9.16
C GLY A 36 -8.10 -16.26 10.10
N GLU A 37 -7.87 -17.29 10.91
CA GLU A 37 -6.90 -17.24 12.01
C GLU A 37 -5.45 -17.56 11.58
N GLU A 38 -5.26 -18.32 10.49
CA GLU A 38 -3.94 -18.81 10.09
C GLU A 38 -3.42 -18.14 8.81
N TRP A 39 -2.16 -17.71 8.86
CA TRP A 39 -1.45 -17.15 7.72
C TRP A 39 -0.68 -18.24 6.98
N SER A 40 -0.89 -18.32 5.67
CA SER A 40 -0.16 -19.24 4.78
C SER A 40 0.68 -18.47 3.78
N SER A 41 1.92 -18.91 3.56
CA SER A 41 2.77 -18.32 2.52
C SER A 41 2.30 -18.75 1.12
N PHE A 42 2.31 -17.83 0.16
CA PHE A 42 1.99 -18.14 -1.23
C PHE A 42 2.97 -17.48 -2.20
N ARG A 43 2.93 -17.90 -3.46
CA ARG A 43 3.65 -17.27 -4.58
C ARG A 43 2.79 -17.31 -5.83
N TYR A 44 2.75 -16.21 -6.57
CA TYR A 44 2.18 -16.17 -7.91
C TYR A 44 3.28 -16.32 -8.97
N GLN A 45 2.86 -16.61 -10.20
CA GLN A 45 3.75 -16.47 -11.34
C GLN A 45 3.96 -14.99 -11.65
N GLY A 46 5.22 -14.62 -11.88
CA GLY A 46 5.62 -13.23 -12.06
C GLY A 46 5.78 -12.45 -10.75
N GLN A 47 6.47 -11.32 -10.85
CA GLN A 47 6.76 -10.46 -9.71
C GLN A 47 5.54 -9.59 -9.38
N ILE A 48 5.16 -9.53 -8.10
CA ILE A 48 4.22 -8.52 -7.62
C ILE A 48 5.02 -7.25 -7.33
N VAL A 49 4.60 -6.15 -7.96
CA VAL A 49 5.20 -4.83 -7.78
C VAL A 49 4.13 -3.86 -7.26
N VAL A 50 4.46 -3.14 -6.19
CA VAL A 50 3.63 -2.06 -5.66
C VAL A 50 4.36 -0.74 -5.90
N SER A 51 3.86 0.05 -6.82
CA SER A 51 4.39 1.38 -7.10
C SER A 51 3.70 2.41 -6.22
N THR A 52 4.45 3.14 -5.40
CA THR A 52 3.94 4.26 -4.60
C THR A 52 4.36 5.58 -5.21
N THR A 53 3.63 6.65 -4.91
CA THR A 53 3.99 8.02 -5.30
C THR A 53 4.36 8.85 -4.07
N ALA A 54 4.80 10.09 -4.29
CA ALA A 54 5.05 11.03 -3.20
C ALA A 54 3.78 11.40 -2.40
N GLU A 55 2.61 11.29 -3.01
CA GLU A 55 1.35 11.46 -2.32
C GLU A 55 1.03 10.23 -1.45
N GLU A 56 0.71 10.47 -0.18
CA GLU A 56 0.36 9.42 0.78
C GLU A 56 -0.80 8.55 0.32
N GLY A 57 -0.69 7.25 0.57
CA GLY A 57 -1.75 6.28 0.29
C GLY A 57 -1.91 5.91 -1.20
N ASN A 58 -1.27 6.61 -2.14
CA ASN A 58 -1.26 6.19 -3.54
C ASN A 58 -0.48 4.88 -3.70
N ALA A 59 -1.12 3.93 -4.38
CA ALA A 59 -0.47 2.71 -4.83
C ALA A 59 -1.02 2.27 -6.18
N ARG A 60 -0.12 1.74 -7.01
CA ARG A 60 -0.47 0.94 -8.17
C ARG A 60 0.10 -0.44 -7.97
N ILE A 61 -0.74 -1.46 -8.03
CA ILE A 61 -0.32 -2.85 -7.86
C ILE A 61 -0.26 -3.51 -9.23
N THR A 62 0.82 -4.22 -9.52
CA THR A 62 1.05 -4.92 -10.79
C THR A 62 1.29 -6.39 -10.52
N ASN A 63 0.35 -7.23 -10.93
CA ASN A 63 0.44 -8.69 -11.13
C ASN A 63 -0.97 -9.23 -11.43
N TYR A 64 -1.20 -9.76 -12.64
CA TYR A 64 -2.53 -10.22 -13.06
C TYR A 64 -3.11 -11.31 -12.15
N ASP A 65 -2.32 -12.34 -11.81
CA ASP A 65 -2.83 -13.51 -11.07
C ASP A 65 -3.24 -13.10 -9.64
N PHE A 66 -2.44 -12.28 -8.96
CA PHE A 66 -2.79 -11.69 -7.67
C PHE A 66 -4.07 -10.84 -7.76
N LEU A 67 -4.12 -9.95 -8.75
CA LEU A 67 -5.21 -9.01 -8.92
C LEU A 67 -6.55 -9.72 -9.18
N ARG A 68 -6.52 -10.79 -9.97
CA ARG A 68 -7.70 -11.65 -10.21
C ARG A 68 -8.15 -12.36 -8.94
N ASP A 69 -7.20 -12.90 -8.18
CA ASP A 69 -7.50 -13.62 -6.93
C ASP A 69 -7.94 -12.69 -5.80
N LEU A 70 -7.47 -11.44 -5.79
CA LEU A 70 -7.93 -10.38 -4.89
C LEU A 70 -9.40 -10.05 -5.12
N CYS A 71 -9.87 -10.10 -6.36
CA CYS A 71 -11.27 -9.85 -6.73
C CYS A 71 -12.14 -11.13 -6.72
N ASP A 72 -11.64 -12.24 -6.17
CA ASP A 72 -12.29 -13.56 -6.19
C ASP A 72 -12.78 -13.98 -7.60
N SER A 73 -11.98 -13.69 -8.64
CA SER A 73 -12.33 -13.95 -10.04
C SER A 73 -13.60 -13.27 -10.55
N ARG A 74 -14.19 -12.33 -9.79
CA ARG A 74 -15.36 -11.54 -10.21
C ARG A 74 -15.02 -10.53 -11.27
N ALA A 75 -13.76 -10.13 -11.32
CA ALA A 75 -13.27 -9.28 -12.38
C ALA A 75 -13.12 -10.12 -13.66
N ASN A 76 -14.08 -9.98 -14.57
CA ASN A 76 -14.04 -10.63 -15.87
C ASN A 76 -13.07 -9.87 -16.78
N PHE A 77 -11.78 -10.05 -16.51
CA PHE A 77 -10.70 -9.50 -17.33
C PHE A 77 -10.67 -10.23 -18.66
N SER A 78 -11.24 -9.61 -19.69
CA SER A 78 -11.35 -10.10 -21.07
C SER A 78 -10.00 -10.57 -21.65
N ASP A 79 -8.88 -10.00 -21.20
CA ASP A 79 -7.53 -10.35 -21.65
C ASP A 79 -6.46 -10.18 -20.53
N LYS A 80 -5.67 -11.24 -20.30
CA LYS A 80 -4.57 -11.25 -19.31
C LYS A 80 -3.49 -10.20 -19.61
N ALA A 81 -3.22 -9.90 -20.88
CA ALA A 81 -2.22 -8.88 -21.26
C ALA A 81 -2.69 -7.46 -20.91
N THR A 82 -4.00 -7.27 -20.86
CA THR A 82 -4.67 -5.98 -20.78
C THR A 82 -4.87 -5.51 -19.32
N TYR A 83 -4.98 -6.44 -18.36
CA TYR A 83 -5.24 -6.16 -16.93
C TYR A 83 -4.08 -6.56 -16.01
N THR A 84 -2.88 -6.08 -16.31
CA THR A 84 -1.69 -6.43 -15.53
C THR A 84 -1.49 -5.57 -14.28
N SER A 85 -2.21 -4.45 -14.18
CA SER A 85 -2.08 -3.49 -13.08
C SER A 85 -3.42 -2.88 -12.66
N ALA A 86 -3.49 -2.44 -11.41
CA ALA A 86 -4.63 -1.70 -10.88
C ALA A 86 -4.16 -0.51 -10.04
N THR A 87 -4.86 0.61 -10.16
CA THR A 87 -4.53 1.87 -9.48
C THR A 87 -5.49 2.10 -8.32
N PHE A 88 -4.95 2.45 -7.16
CA PHE A 88 -5.74 2.77 -5.98
C PHE A 88 -6.09 4.26 -5.96
N GLU A 89 -7.39 4.55 -6.07
CA GLU A 89 -7.94 5.90 -6.18
C GLU A 89 -9.04 6.15 -5.14
N ASN A 90 -9.53 7.39 -5.07
CA ASN A 90 -10.57 7.82 -4.12
C ASN A 90 -10.26 7.42 -2.67
N LYS A 91 -8.97 7.47 -2.34
CA LYS A 91 -8.40 7.03 -1.08
C LYS A 91 -8.70 8.00 0.06
N ARG A 92 -9.05 7.45 1.22
CA ARG A 92 -9.23 8.16 2.49
C ARG A 92 -8.45 7.45 3.58
N LYS A 93 -7.60 8.19 4.29
CA LYS A 93 -6.92 7.68 5.49
C LYS A 93 -7.96 7.43 6.59
N VAL A 94 -8.01 6.21 7.10
CA VAL A 94 -8.96 5.79 8.15
C VAL A 94 -8.29 5.62 9.51
N SER A 95 -7.01 5.23 9.53
CA SER A 95 -6.25 5.10 10.77
C SER A 95 -4.76 5.29 10.55
N SER A 96 -4.06 5.71 11.60
CA SER A 96 -2.61 5.81 11.66
C SER A 96 -2.18 5.44 13.07
N GLN A 97 -1.28 4.48 13.22
CA GLN A 97 -0.78 4.03 14.52
C GLN A 97 0.73 3.79 14.43
N THR A 98 1.46 4.14 15.48
CA THR A 98 2.90 3.86 15.57
C THR A 98 3.14 2.83 16.65
N ASP A 99 3.86 1.76 16.32
CA ASP A 99 4.19 0.71 17.29
C ASP A 99 5.40 1.10 18.17
N LYS A 100 5.67 0.29 19.19
CA LYS A 100 6.81 0.49 20.12
C LYS A 100 8.18 0.37 19.45
N LYS A 101 8.25 -0.20 18.23
CA LYS A 101 9.47 -0.38 17.43
C LYS A 101 9.65 0.73 16.38
N GLY A 102 8.77 1.74 16.38
CA GLY A 102 8.77 2.87 15.47
C GLY A 102 8.19 2.57 14.09
N ILE A 103 7.47 1.47 13.90
CA ILE A 103 6.76 1.16 12.66
C ILE A 103 5.44 1.93 12.65
N VAL A 104 5.27 2.75 11.62
CA VAL A 104 4.03 3.48 11.36
C VAL A 104 3.14 2.62 10.47
N SER A 105 1.93 2.34 10.96
CA SER A 105 0.88 1.63 10.25
C SER A 105 -0.19 2.63 9.81
N SER A 106 -0.28 2.90 8.51
CA SER A 106 -1.26 3.84 7.93
C SER A 106 -2.27 3.08 7.08
N THR A 107 -3.54 3.13 7.47
CA THR A 107 -4.63 2.45 6.76
C THR A 107 -5.45 3.42 5.93
N TYR A 108 -5.72 3.04 4.68
CA TYR A 108 -6.51 3.79 3.72
C TYR A 108 -7.63 2.90 3.17
N GLU A 109 -8.82 3.46 3.06
CA GLU A 109 -9.92 2.87 2.30
C GLU A 109 -10.08 3.61 0.99
N GLY A 110 -10.36 2.89 -0.09
CA GLY A 110 -10.53 3.49 -1.41
C GLY A 110 -11.00 2.47 -2.44
N VAL A 111 -10.81 2.82 -3.71
CA VAL A 111 -11.24 2.01 -4.84
C VAL A 111 -10.03 1.58 -5.62
N LEU A 112 -9.88 0.27 -5.84
CA LEU A 112 -8.90 -0.27 -6.75
C LEU A 112 -9.52 -0.36 -8.14
N ILE A 113 -8.95 0.38 -9.09
CA ILE A 113 -9.45 0.55 -10.44
C ILE A 113 -8.59 -0.23 -11.41
N PHE A 114 -9.26 -1.03 -12.23
CA PHE A 114 -8.72 -1.81 -13.33
C PHE A 114 -9.23 -1.17 -14.61
N GLN A 115 -8.36 -0.45 -15.30
CA GLN A 115 -8.74 0.24 -16.53
C GLN A 115 -7.82 -0.17 -17.66
N SER A 116 -8.41 -0.52 -18.79
CA SER A 116 -7.66 -0.73 -20.03
C SER A 116 -8.53 -0.42 -21.24
N GLY A 117 -8.13 0.60 -22.00
CA GLY A 117 -8.96 1.13 -23.09
C GLY A 117 -10.35 1.57 -22.59
N SER A 118 -11.40 0.97 -23.15
CA SER A 118 -12.80 1.22 -22.80
C SER A 118 -13.30 0.42 -21.60
N ASP A 119 -12.57 -0.62 -21.19
CA ASP A 119 -13.04 -1.49 -20.13
C ASP A 119 -12.65 -0.96 -18.75
N TYR A 120 -13.60 -1.07 -17.82
CA TYR A 120 -13.47 -0.57 -16.47
C TYR A 120 -14.06 -1.57 -15.48
N TYR A 121 -13.25 -1.95 -14.50
CA TYR A 121 -13.70 -2.68 -13.32
C TYR A 121 -13.14 -2.02 -12.07
N SER A 122 -13.89 -2.05 -10.97
CA SER A 122 -13.46 -1.45 -9.72
C SER A 122 -13.97 -2.22 -8.51
N THR A 123 -13.16 -2.31 -7.46
CA THR A 123 -13.57 -2.87 -6.17
C THR A 123 -13.08 -2.03 -5.00
N PHE A 124 -13.78 -2.08 -3.87
CA PHE A 124 -13.40 -1.37 -2.65
C PHE A 124 -12.31 -2.14 -1.90
N ILE A 125 -11.16 -1.49 -1.70
CA ILE A 125 -9.99 -2.07 -1.05
C ILE A 125 -9.62 -1.26 0.19
N VAL A 126 -9.10 -1.97 1.19
CA VAL A 126 -8.41 -1.44 2.36
C VAL A 126 -6.93 -1.77 2.22
N LEU A 127 -6.09 -0.73 2.22
CA LEU A 127 -4.63 -0.84 2.20
C LEU A 127 -4.07 -0.39 3.54
N THR A 128 -3.25 -1.21 4.18
CA THR A 128 -2.45 -0.81 5.35
C THR A 128 -0.98 -0.85 4.98
N PHE A 129 -0.36 0.32 4.90
CA PHE A 129 1.09 0.44 4.72
C PHE A 129 1.79 0.32 6.08
N LEU A 130 2.89 -0.43 6.11
CA LEU A 130 3.79 -0.54 7.24
C LEU A 130 5.10 0.15 6.87
N GLU A 131 5.52 1.13 7.67
CA GLU A 131 6.64 2.01 7.33
C GLU A 131 7.62 2.19 8.48
N LYS A 132 8.91 2.24 8.14
CA LYS A 132 10.00 2.57 9.08
C LYS A 132 11.08 3.36 8.34
N GLY A 133 10.78 4.61 7.99
CA GLY A 133 11.59 5.44 7.09
C GLY A 133 11.40 5.12 5.60
N TYR A 134 11.05 3.87 5.28
CA TYR A 134 10.60 3.39 3.97
C TYR A 134 9.46 2.37 4.16
N VAL A 135 8.78 1.98 3.08
CA VAL A 135 7.70 0.99 3.13
C VAL A 135 8.29 -0.41 3.31
N VAL A 136 8.03 -1.03 4.46
CA VAL A 136 8.53 -2.39 4.80
C VAL A 136 7.51 -3.47 4.49
N GLY A 137 6.22 -3.10 4.43
CA GLY A 137 5.16 -4.05 4.12
C GLY A 137 3.85 -3.39 3.75
N LEU A 138 2.96 -4.20 3.18
CA LEU A 138 1.64 -3.81 2.76
C LEU A 138 0.65 -4.91 3.12
N LYS A 139 -0.44 -4.56 3.81
CA LYS A 139 -1.63 -5.41 3.86
C LYS A 139 -2.66 -4.93 2.85
N VAL A 140 -3.31 -5.87 2.19
CA VAL A 140 -4.37 -5.63 1.20
C VAL A 140 -5.57 -6.47 1.57
N LYS A 141 -6.73 -5.85 1.63
CA LYS A 141 -8.00 -6.53 1.88
C LYS A 141 -9.08 -5.94 0.99
N GLU A 142 -9.86 -6.79 0.34
CA GLU A 142 -11.10 -6.32 -0.27
C GLU A 142 -12.18 -6.15 0.80
N LYS A 143 -12.88 -5.02 0.79
CA LYS A 143 -13.78 -4.60 1.88
C LYS A 143 -14.88 -5.62 2.19
N ASN A 144 -15.34 -6.34 1.17
CA ASN A 144 -16.42 -7.32 1.28
C ASN A 144 -15.91 -8.77 1.30
N ASN A 145 -14.60 -8.96 1.49
CA ASN A 145 -13.96 -10.27 1.50
C ASN A 145 -13.26 -10.51 2.85
N ASN A 146 -13.31 -11.76 3.30
CA ASN A 146 -12.60 -12.19 4.51
C ASN A 146 -11.14 -12.52 4.22
N LYS A 147 -10.77 -12.60 2.94
CA LYS A 147 -9.41 -12.86 2.50
C LYS A 147 -8.53 -11.62 2.67
N GLU A 148 -7.45 -11.74 3.42
CA GLU A 148 -6.44 -10.71 3.60
C GLU A 148 -5.10 -11.19 3.05
N TYR A 149 -4.41 -10.26 2.40
CA TYR A 149 -3.07 -10.47 1.88
C TYR A 149 -2.09 -9.57 2.62
N ALA A 150 -0.88 -10.07 2.86
CA ALA A 150 0.21 -9.33 3.44
C ALA A 150 1.48 -9.55 2.61
N PHE A 151 2.23 -8.47 2.41
CA PHE A 151 3.47 -8.46 1.66
C PHE A 151 4.58 -7.85 2.50
N SER A 152 5.77 -8.44 2.43
CA SER A 152 7.00 -7.78 2.84
C SER A 152 7.79 -7.37 1.61
N PHE A 153 8.39 -6.19 1.67
CA PHE A 153 9.28 -5.70 0.62
C PHE A 153 10.73 -5.85 1.05
N LYS A 154 11.62 -6.11 0.10
CA LYS A 154 13.05 -5.96 0.41
C LYS A 154 13.34 -4.49 0.65
N PRO A 155 14.18 -4.14 1.64
CA PRO A 155 14.76 -2.81 1.68
C PRO A 155 15.47 -2.58 0.35
N ASN A 156 15.13 -1.52 -0.36
CA ASN A 156 16.00 -1.03 -1.42
C ASN A 156 17.24 -0.47 -0.72
N ASN A 157 18.24 -1.32 -0.57
CA ASN A 157 19.56 -0.89 -0.13
C ASN A 157 20.13 -0.01 -1.25
N SER A 158 19.98 1.30 -1.09
CA SER A 158 20.78 2.30 -1.78
C SER A 158 22.25 2.17 -1.42
#